data_AF-A0A7S6MGY4-F1
#
_entry.id   AF-A0A7S6MGY4-F1
#
_cell.length_a   1.000
_cell.length_b   1.000
_cell.length_c   1.000
_cell.angle_alpha   90.00
_cell.angle_beta   90.00
_cell.angle_gamma   90.00
#
_symmetry.space_group_name_H-M   'P 1'
#
loop_
_entity.id
_entity.type
_entity.pdbx_description
1 polymer ?
#
loop_
_entity_poly.entity_id
_entity_poly.type
_entity_poly.pdbx_seq_one_letter_code
_entity_poly.pdbx_strand_id
1 'polypeptide(L)'
;MRVTTKLPLLLILLSLFSPQIRASEDITAEIYFSRAGMKILSGVANVATGWMELPKNISIWSQRDSNPLIGVTEGTLWGIYHTVGRTANGAVDFLTFWLPTYPIPNPVFVWDDFSKESDYLGWRMGR
;
A
#
# COMPACT_ATOMS: atom_id res chain seq x y z
N MET A 1 66.17 -3.65 2.15
CA MET A 1 64.89 -3.58 2.90
C MET A 1 64.07 -2.38 2.42
N ARG A 2 63.25 -2.51 1.36
CA ARG A 2 62.38 -1.41 0.86
C ARG A 2 60.98 -1.86 0.40
N VAL A 3 60.69 -3.15 0.43
CA VAL A 3 59.44 -3.73 -0.12
C VAL A 3 58.31 -3.79 0.92
N THR A 4 58.64 -3.79 2.22
CA THR A 4 57.67 -3.98 3.31
C THR A 4 56.80 -2.75 3.61
N THR A 5 57.19 -1.54 3.19
CA THR A 5 56.40 -0.32 3.42
C THR A 5 55.31 -0.06 2.40
N LYS A 6 55.35 -0.71 1.22
CA LYS A 6 54.30 -0.56 0.19
C LYS A 6 53.08 -1.46 0.41
N LEU A 7 53.26 -2.56 1.13
CA LEU A 7 52.20 -3.51 1.46
C LEU A 7 51.06 -2.91 2.32
N PRO A 8 51.34 -2.17 3.42
CA PRO A 8 50.27 -1.54 4.20
C PRO A 8 49.54 -0.44 3.42
N LEU A 9 50.25 0.30 2.56
CA LEU A 9 49.65 1.33 1.71
C LEU A 9 48.65 0.73 0.70
N LEU A 10 48.98 -0.44 0.13
CA LEU A 10 48.11 -1.15 -0.79
C LEU A 10 46.85 -1.70 -0.07
N LEU A 11 47.01 -2.21 1.14
CA LEU A 11 45.91 -2.69 2.00
C LEU A 11 44.95 -1.56 2.41
N ILE A 12 45.47 -0.37 2.70
CA ILE A 12 44.66 0.83 3.00
C ILE A 12 43.92 1.30 1.74
N LEU A 13 44.56 1.27 0.56
CA LEU A 13 43.92 1.64 -0.69
C LEU A 13 42.78 0.67 -1.07
N LEU A 14 42.95 -0.63 -0.80
CA LEU A 14 41.92 -1.67 -1.00
C LEU A 14 40.72 -1.51 -0.05
N SER A 15 40.94 -1.00 1.17
CA SER A 15 39.86 -0.77 2.15
C SER A 15 39.05 0.51 1.87
N LEU A 16 39.57 1.45 1.08
CA LEU A 16 38.79 2.59 0.57
C LEU A 16 37.83 2.21 -0.57
N PHE A 17 38.03 1.05 -1.20
CA PHE A 17 37.15 0.46 -2.22
C PHE A 17 36.25 -0.66 -1.67
N SER A 18 36.16 -0.83 -0.34
CA SER A 18 35.21 -1.77 0.24
C SER A 18 33.78 -1.31 -0.11
N PRO A 19 32.93 -2.20 -0.66
CA PRO A 19 31.69 -1.79 -1.29
C PRO A 19 30.66 -1.35 -0.22
N GLN A 20 29.92 -0.29 -0.53
CA GLN A 20 28.92 0.37 0.32
C GLN A 20 27.63 -0.47 0.54
N ILE A 21 27.74 -1.80 0.47
CA ILE A 21 26.62 -2.76 0.36
C ILE A 21 25.68 -2.73 1.57
N ARG A 22 26.18 -2.36 2.76
CA ARG A 22 25.36 -2.30 3.97
C ARG A 22 24.24 -1.25 3.90
N ALA A 23 24.50 -0.09 3.30
CA ALA A 23 23.49 0.96 3.19
C ALA A 23 22.33 0.57 2.24
N SER A 24 22.62 -0.20 1.17
CA SER A 24 21.59 -0.67 0.24
C SER A 24 20.69 -1.77 0.80
N GLU A 25 21.21 -2.62 1.70
CA GLU A 25 20.43 -3.68 2.35
C GLU A 25 19.44 -3.09 3.36
N ASP A 26 19.87 -2.13 4.18
CA ASP A 26 19.01 -1.46 5.15
C ASP A 26 17.84 -0.72 4.47
N ILE A 27 18.11 0.01 3.38
CA ILE A 27 17.07 0.69 2.59
C ILE A 27 16.08 -0.33 2.00
N THR A 28 16.57 -1.47 1.51
CA THR A 28 15.71 -2.51 0.90
C THR A 28 14.84 -3.19 1.97
N ALA A 29 15.41 -3.48 3.13
CA ALA A 29 14.69 -4.06 4.26
C ALA A 29 13.63 -3.10 4.80
N GLU A 30 13.95 -1.82 4.97
CA GLU A 30 13.02 -0.79 5.41
C GLU A 30 11.83 -0.66 4.45
N ILE A 31 12.09 -0.58 3.14
CA ILE A 31 11.03 -0.51 2.12
C ILE A 31 10.16 -1.77 2.16
N TYR A 32 10.77 -2.95 2.29
CA TYR A 32 10.03 -4.21 2.40
C TYR A 32 9.11 -4.20 3.61
N PHE A 33 9.64 -3.92 4.80
CA PHE A 33 8.87 -3.92 6.05
C PHE A 33 7.79 -2.84 6.06
N SER A 34 8.08 -1.66 5.51
CA SER A 34 7.11 -0.58 5.36
C SER A 34 5.94 -1.04 4.47
N ARG A 35 6.21 -1.63 3.30
CA ARG A 35 5.16 -2.09 2.39
C ARG A 35 4.36 -3.25 2.96
N ALA A 36 5.03 -4.28 3.47
CA ALA A 36 4.38 -5.44 4.07
C ALA A 36 3.54 -5.04 5.30
N GLY A 37 4.08 -4.16 6.15
CA GLY A 37 3.41 -3.60 7.32
C GLY A 37 2.18 -2.77 6.97
N MET A 38 2.28 -1.91 5.95
CA MET A 38 1.13 -1.17 5.45
C MET A 38 0.05 -2.10 4.86
N LYS A 39 0.46 -3.12 4.11
CA LYS A 39 -0.46 -4.06 3.45
C LYS A 39 -1.22 -4.94 4.44
N ILE A 40 -0.57 -5.43 5.49
CA ILE A 40 -1.27 -6.18 6.56
C ILE A 40 -2.22 -5.26 7.34
N LEU A 41 -1.79 -4.05 7.68
CA LEU A 41 -2.60 -3.08 8.42
C LEU A 41 -3.84 -2.68 7.61
N SER A 42 -3.65 -2.32 6.35
CA SER A 42 -4.76 -1.98 5.45
C SER A 42 -5.66 -3.18 5.17
N GLY A 43 -5.10 -4.39 5.04
CA GLY A 43 -5.87 -5.61 4.84
C GLY A 43 -6.83 -5.88 5.99
N VAL A 44 -6.33 -5.89 7.23
CA VAL A 44 -7.16 -6.06 8.44
C VAL A 44 -8.20 -4.96 8.57
N ALA A 45 -7.78 -3.71 8.41
CA ALA A 45 -8.66 -2.55 8.49
C ALA A 45 -9.82 -2.63 7.47
N ASN A 46 -9.50 -2.90 6.20
CA ASN A 46 -10.50 -2.96 5.13
C ASN A 46 -11.45 -4.15 5.23
N VAL A 47 -11.00 -5.29 5.77
CA VAL A 47 -11.91 -6.40 6.10
C VAL A 47 -12.87 -6.00 7.21
N ALA A 48 -12.34 -5.38 8.29
CA ALA A 48 -13.15 -5.02 9.44
C ALA A 48 -14.13 -3.86 9.16
N THR A 49 -13.78 -2.96 8.24
CA THR A 49 -14.50 -1.69 8.03
C THR A 49 -15.05 -1.51 6.62
N GLY A 50 -14.94 -2.52 5.75
CA GLY A 50 -15.45 -2.46 4.38
C GLY A 50 -16.93 -2.09 4.27
N TRP A 51 -17.74 -2.40 5.29
CA TRP A 51 -19.16 -2.01 5.38
C TRP A 51 -19.38 -0.48 5.34
N MET A 52 -18.39 0.32 5.73
CA MET A 52 -18.45 1.78 5.68
C MET A 52 -18.54 2.32 4.23
N GLU A 53 -18.23 1.49 3.23
CA GLU A 53 -18.44 1.83 1.81
C GLU A 53 -19.91 2.07 1.48
N LEU A 54 -20.83 1.36 2.14
CA LEU A 54 -22.25 1.49 1.87
C LEU A 54 -22.79 2.90 2.19
N PRO A 55 -22.70 3.42 3.44
CA PRO A 55 -23.16 4.77 3.72
C PRO A 55 -22.35 5.84 2.97
N LYS A 56 -21.05 5.59 2.70
CA LYS A 56 -20.22 6.51 1.91
C LYS A 56 -20.79 6.69 0.50
N ASN A 57 -21.04 5.60 -0.23
CA ASN A 57 -21.54 5.68 -1.60
C ASN A 57 -22.96 6.24 -1.68
N ILE A 58 -23.84 5.92 -0.72
CA ILE A 58 -25.17 6.57 -0.64
C ILE A 58 -25.01 8.09 -0.55
N SER A 59 -24.10 8.59 0.28
CA SER A 59 -23.86 10.02 0.43
C SER A 59 -23.30 10.67 -0.86
N ILE A 60 -22.32 10.03 -1.50
CA ILE A 60 -21.69 10.53 -2.74
C ILE A 60 -22.74 10.63 -3.86
N TRP A 61 -23.50 9.56 -4.10
CA TRP A 61 -24.48 9.51 -5.20
C TRP A 61 -25.70 10.39 -4.93
N SER A 62 -26.16 10.48 -3.68
CA SER A 62 -27.24 11.39 -3.32
C SER A 62 -26.89 12.87 -3.54
N GLN A 63 -25.60 13.23 -3.50
CA GLN A 63 -25.13 14.58 -3.79
C GLN A 63 -24.84 14.81 -5.29
N ARG A 64 -24.58 13.74 -6.05
CA ARG A 64 -24.35 13.79 -7.50
C ARG A 64 -25.64 14.02 -8.27
N ASP A 65 -26.74 13.41 -7.83
CA ASP A 65 -28.02 13.45 -8.54
C ASP A 65 -28.95 14.56 -8.07
N SER A 66 -29.69 15.13 -9.03
CA SER A 66 -30.75 16.11 -8.73
C SER A 66 -32.00 15.48 -8.12
N ASN A 67 -32.20 14.17 -8.30
CA ASN A 67 -33.32 13.44 -7.70
C ASN A 67 -32.80 12.55 -6.55
N PRO A 68 -33.13 12.88 -5.28
CA PRO A 68 -32.64 12.13 -4.13
C PRO A 68 -32.99 10.64 -4.16
N LEU A 69 -34.14 10.24 -4.72
CA LEU A 69 -34.53 8.83 -4.77
C LEU A 69 -33.65 8.01 -5.72
N ILE A 70 -33.21 8.63 -6.82
CA ILE A 70 -32.31 7.99 -7.79
C ILE A 70 -30.92 7.86 -7.16
N GLY A 71 -30.38 8.95 -6.61
CA GLY A 71 -29.06 8.95 -5.99
C GLY A 71 -28.93 7.99 -4.81
N VAL A 72 -29.97 7.84 -3.97
CA VAL A 72 -29.98 6.84 -2.90
C VAL A 72 -29.98 5.41 -3.44
N THR A 73 -30.74 5.14 -4.50
CA THR A 73 -30.84 3.80 -5.11
C THR A 73 -29.51 3.41 -5.76
N GLU A 74 -28.94 4.29 -6.59
CA GLU A 74 -27.65 4.07 -7.24
C GLU A 74 -26.52 3.97 -6.22
N GLY A 75 -26.50 4.86 -5.22
CA GLY A 75 -25.53 4.83 -4.15
C GLY A 75 -25.60 3.57 -3.28
N THR A 76 -26.78 2.98 -3.12
CA THR A 76 -26.94 1.69 -2.43
C THR A 76 -26.33 0.56 -3.24
N LEU A 77 -26.60 0.50 -4.55
CA LEU A 77 -26.05 -0.53 -5.44
C LEU A 77 -24.51 -0.45 -5.50
N TRP A 78 -23.96 0.74 -5.73
CA TRP A 78 -22.52 0.98 -5.70
C TRP A 78 -21.91 0.74 -4.32
N GLY A 79 -22.63 1.11 -3.25
CA GLY A 79 -22.19 0.86 -1.88
C GLY A 79 -22.06 -0.62 -1.55
N ILE A 80 -22.98 -1.47 -2.02
CA ILE A 80 -22.87 -2.92 -1.88
C ILE A 80 -21.67 -3.44 -2.67
N TYR A 81 -21.53 -3.02 -3.94
CA TYR A 81 -20.41 -3.42 -4.78
C TYR A 81 -19.06 -3.07 -4.12
N HIS A 82 -18.90 -1.84 -3.65
CA HIS A 82 -17.67 -1.41 -2.99
C HIS A 82 -17.46 -2.04 -1.62
N THR A 83 -18.51 -2.35 -0.87
CA THR A 83 -18.41 -3.10 0.39
C THR A 83 -17.81 -4.48 0.15
N VAL A 84 -18.32 -5.21 -0.84
CA VAL A 84 -17.79 -6.53 -1.22
C VAL A 84 -16.38 -6.39 -1.77
N GLY A 85 -16.17 -5.46 -2.70
CA GLY A 85 -14.87 -5.22 -3.32
C GLY A 85 -13.79 -4.87 -2.32
N ARG A 86 -14.04 -3.96 -1.38
CA ARG A 86 -13.05 -3.53 -0.39
C ARG A 86 -12.78 -4.60 0.66
N THR A 87 -13.81 -5.30 1.13
CA THR A 87 -13.64 -6.42 2.07
C THR A 87 -12.83 -7.55 1.43
N ALA A 88 -13.18 -7.96 0.20
CA ALA A 88 -12.50 -9.04 -0.50
C ALA A 88 -11.04 -8.68 -0.83
N ASN A 89 -10.79 -7.47 -1.34
CA ASN A 89 -9.42 -7.03 -1.63
C ASN A 89 -8.61 -6.79 -0.34
N GLY A 90 -9.24 -6.36 0.75
CA GLY A 90 -8.62 -6.32 2.07
C GLY A 90 -8.19 -7.71 2.55
N ALA A 91 -9.02 -8.74 2.32
CA ALA A 91 -8.65 -10.11 2.62
C ALA A 91 -7.49 -10.61 1.74
N VAL A 92 -7.45 -10.24 0.46
CA VAL A 92 -6.32 -10.54 -0.43
C VAL A 92 -5.05 -9.85 0.07
N ASP A 93 -5.12 -8.57 0.45
CA ASP A 93 -3.98 -7.84 1.00
C ASP A 93 -3.47 -8.48 2.30
N PHE A 94 -4.37 -8.86 3.20
CA PHE A 94 -4.04 -9.58 4.43
C PHE A 94 -3.40 -10.94 4.15
N LEU A 95 -3.93 -11.73 3.20
CA LEU A 95 -3.39 -13.04 2.85
C LEU A 95 -2.12 -12.98 2.01
N THR A 96 -1.77 -11.82 1.45
CA THR A 96 -0.59 -11.66 0.60
C THR A 96 0.36 -10.57 1.12
N PHE A 97 0.26 -10.23 2.40
CA PHE A 97 1.00 -9.11 2.99
C PHE A 97 2.52 -9.24 2.89
N TRP A 98 3.03 -10.48 2.89
CA TRP A 98 4.46 -10.77 2.72
C TRP A 98 4.97 -10.45 1.32
N LEU A 99 4.09 -10.26 0.33
CA LEU A 99 4.46 -9.75 -0.99
C LEU A 99 4.48 -8.21 -0.92
N PRO A 100 5.63 -7.55 -1.11
CA PRO A 100 5.82 -6.11 -0.88
C PRO A 100 5.26 -5.25 -2.04
N THR A 101 3.98 -5.43 -2.34
CA THR A 101 3.19 -4.60 -3.26
C THR A 101 2.46 -3.50 -2.51
N TYR A 102 1.93 -2.52 -3.25
CA TYR A 102 0.98 -1.58 -2.64
C TYR A 102 -0.34 -2.27 -2.27
N PRO A 103 -1.09 -1.74 -1.28
CA PRO A 103 -2.46 -2.14 -1.02
C PRO A 103 -3.35 -2.00 -2.26
N ILE A 104 -4.31 -2.91 -2.40
CA ILE A 104 -5.20 -2.95 -3.57
C ILE A 104 -6.24 -1.82 -3.52
N PRO A 105 -6.96 -1.57 -2.41
CA PRO A 105 -7.94 -0.48 -2.35
C PRO A 105 -7.27 0.91 -2.41
N ASN A 106 -7.89 1.82 -3.16
CA ASN A 106 -7.53 3.22 -3.25
C ASN A 106 -8.79 4.10 -3.06
N PRO A 107 -8.89 4.91 -2.00
CA PRO A 107 -7.87 5.13 -0.98
C PRO A 107 -7.62 3.89 -0.09
N VAL A 108 -6.48 3.90 0.63
CA VAL A 108 -5.94 2.73 1.35
C VAL A 108 -6.89 2.29 2.46
N PHE A 109 -7.44 3.24 3.21
CA PHE A 109 -8.49 3.00 4.19
C PHE A 109 -9.80 3.63 3.74
N VAL A 110 -10.94 3.15 4.27
CA VAL A 110 -12.26 3.73 3.91
C VAL A 110 -12.37 5.20 4.26
N TRP A 111 -11.81 5.59 5.40
CA TRP A 111 -11.94 6.93 5.98
C TRP A 111 -10.90 7.93 5.49
N ASP A 112 -9.96 7.52 4.63
CA ASP A 112 -8.95 8.41 4.09
C ASP A 112 -9.58 9.51 3.20
N ASP A 113 -10.64 9.16 2.47
CA ASP A 113 -11.39 10.10 1.64
C ASP A 113 -12.84 9.63 1.45
N PHE A 114 -13.77 10.28 2.15
CA PHE A 114 -15.19 10.00 2.06
C PHE A 114 -15.87 10.62 0.83
N SER A 115 -15.19 11.53 0.13
CA SER A 115 -15.71 12.20 -1.07
C SER A 115 -15.37 11.46 -2.36
N LYS A 116 -14.50 10.45 -2.27
CA LYS A 116 -13.98 9.69 -3.41
C LYS A 116 -14.53 8.27 -3.47
N GLU A 117 -14.97 7.86 -4.66
CA GLU A 117 -15.30 6.47 -4.99
C GLU A 117 -14.05 5.58 -4.90
N SER A 118 -14.22 4.34 -4.46
CA SER A 118 -13.07 3.46 -4.22
C SER A 118 -12.63 2.77 -5.52
N ASP A 119 -11.34 2.84 -5.84
CA ASP A 119 -10.71 2.08 -6.92
C ASP A 119 -9.99 0.85 -6.35
N TYR A 120 -9.83 -0.19 -7.18
CA TYR A 120 -9.10 -1.40 -6.81
C TYR A 120 -7.98 -1.65 -7.82
N LEU A 121 -6.74 -1.39 -7.41
CA LEU A 121 -5.56 -1.44 -8.28
C LEU A 121 -4.60 -2.53 -7.82
N GLY A 122 -4.79 -3.73 -8.36
CA GLY A 122 -3.99 -4.90 -8.03
C GLY A 122 -2.52 -4.80 -8.47
N TRP A 123 -1.64 -5.45 -7.71
CA TRP A 123 -0.27 -5.80 -8.13
C TRP A 123 0.63 -4.63 -8.51
N ARG A 124 0.35 -3.44 -8.00
CA ARG A 124 1.20 -2.27 -8.20
C ARG A 124 2.53 -2.48 -7.46
N MET A 125 3.62 -2.43 -8.22
CA MET A 125 4.99 -2.38 -7.71
C MET A 125 5.51 -0.94 -7.90
N GLY A 126 6.33 -0.45 -6.97
CA GLY A 126 6.91 0.90 -7.07
C GLY A 126 7.63 1.11 -8.39
N ARG A 127 7.45 2.30 -8.99
CA ARG A 127 8.35 2.83 -10.04
C ARG A 127 9.58 3.40 -9.37
#